data_AF-A0A8T3PEV6-F1
#
_entry.id   AF-A0A8T3PEV6-F1
#
_cell.length_a   1.000
_cell.length_b   1.000
_cell.length_c   1.000
_cell.angle_alpha   90.00
_cell.angle_beta   90.00
_cell.angle_gamma   90.00
#
_symmetry.space_group_name_H-M   'P 1'
#
loop_
_entity.id
_entity.type
_entity.pdbx_description
1 polymer ?
#
loop_
_entity_poly.entity_id
_entity_poly.type
_entity_poly.pdbx_seq_one_letter_code
_entity_poly.pdbx_strand_id
1 'polypeptide(L)'
;MLHQPLSPDQPSTAIGPSPVPGTPAPHDERLGLHGAILQSLLARPARIPERWRAPGFARQVDLVRSHLRPLGNHSLLAQSYGREHFNGRPSHLAPPDPAGLLRRSATEVAYAMRWLELAGQQDHVPWPVIIGDR
;
A
#
# COMPACT_ATOMS: atom_id res chain seq x y z
N MET A 1 -23.56 -60.01 5.47
CA MET A 1 -22.35 -60.21 6.31
C MET A 1 -21.16 -60.19 5.37
N LEU A 2 -20.20 -59.27 5.38
CA LEU A 2 -19.65 -58.37 6.40
C LEU A 2 -19.24 -57.02 5.77
N HIS A 3 -19.20 -56.01 6.62
CA HIS A 3 -18.95 -54.60 6.36
C HIS A 3 -17.45 -54.31 6.10
N GLN A 4 -17.14 -53.26 5.33
CA GLN A 4 -15.86 -52.56 5.45
C GLN A 4 -16.07 -51.03 5.32
N PRO A 5 -15.39 -50.19 6.12
CA PRO A 5 -15.89 -48.87 6.52
C PRO A 5 -15.28 -47.68 5.75
N LEU A 6 -15.90 -46.53 6.00
CA LEU A 6 -15.65 -45.16 5.57
C LEU A 6 -14.19 -44.69 5.77
N SER A 7 -13.67 -43.93 4.80
CA SER A 7 -12.74 -42.81 5.06
C SER A 7 -12.89 -41.74 3.97
N PRO A 8 -13.40 -40.54 4.30
CA PRO A 8 -13.31 -39.36 3.46
C PRO A 8 -12.01 -38.62 3.81
N ASP A 9 -10.95 -38.83 3.04
CA ASP A 9 -9.73 -38.01 3.14
C ASP A 9 -9.94 -36.69 2.38
N GLN A 10 -10.26 -35.64 3.12
CA GLN A 10 -10.15 -34.25 2.68
C GLN A 10 -8.68 -33.79 2.80
N PRO A 11 -8.25 -32.60 2.33
CA PRO A 11 -8.64 -31.81 1.16
C PRO A 11 -7.41 -31.39 0.31
N SER A 12 -7.50 -31.40 -1.02
CA SER A 12 -6.53 -30.67 -1.86
C SER A 12 -6.95 -29.20 -1.98
N THR A 13 -6.88 -28.47 -0.87
CA THR A 13 -7.15 -27.02 -0.87
C THR A 13 -5.90 -26.28 -1.33
N ALA A 14 -5.98 -25.76 -2.55
CA ALA A 14 -5.29 -24.57 -3.05
C ALA A 14 -3.78 -24.49 -2.78
N ILE A 15 -3.00 -25.04 -3.71
CA ILE A 15 -1.68 -24.47 -4.03
C ILE A 15 -1.96 -23.10 -4.67
N GLY A 16 -2.13 -22.07 -3.85
CA GLY A 16 -1.87 -20.70 -4.28
C GLY A 16 -0.39 -20.59 -4.66
N PRO A 17 -0.02 -19.76 -5.64
CA PRO A 17 1.38 -19.63 -6.04
C PRO A 17 2.21 -19.19 -4.83
N SER A 18 3.07 -20.09 -4.34
CA SER A 18 4.11 -19.75 -3.38
C SER A 18 4.97 -18.62 -3.95
N PRO A 19 5.24 -17.54 -3.19
CA PRO A 19 6.15 -16.49 -3.65
C PRO A 19 7.54 -17.11 -3.84
N VAL A 20 8.10 -16.96 -5.03
CA VAL A 20 9.50 -17.30 -5.31
C VAL A 20 10.41 -16.45 -4.43
N PRO A 21 11.32 -17.04 -3.63
CA PRO A 21 12.27 -16.26 -2.84
C PRO A 21 13.25 -15.57 -3.78
N GLY A 22 13.20 -14.23 -3.84
CA GLY A 22 14.16 -13.40 -4.57
C GLY A 22 13.56 -12.40 -5.55
N THR A 23 12.31 -12.59 -5.98
CA THR A 23 11.59 -11.58 -6.78
C THR A 23 10.72 -10.75 -5.86
N PRO A 24 10.92 -9.42 -5.74
CA PRO A 24 9.99 -8.59 -4.98
C PRO A 24 8.59 -8.77 -5.57
N ALA A 25 7.60 -8.98 -4.71
CA ALA A 25 6.23 -9.09 -5.18
C ALA A 25 5.87 -7.81 -5.97
N PRO A 26 5.01 -7.88 -7.00
CA PRO A 26 4.68 -6.73 -7.85
C PRO A 26 4.13 -5.53 -7.05
N HIS A 27 3.63 -5.75 -5.84
CA HIS A 27 3.15 -4.71 -4.93
C HIS A 27 4.29 -4.00 -4.16
N ASP A 28 5.35 -4.72 -3.80
CA ASP A 28 6.55 -4.13 -3.19
C ASP A 28 7.21 -3.14 -4.16
N GLU A 29 7.36 -3.53 -5.44
CA GLU A 29 7.94 -2.66 -6.46
C GLU A 29 7.12 -1.37 -6.64
N ARG A 30 5.79 -1.49 -6.71
CA ARG A 30 4.90 -0.33 -6.84
C ARG A 30 4.97 0.58 -5.61
N LEU A 31 4.96 0.03 -4.40
CA LEU A 31 5.08 0.81 -3.16
C LEU A 31 6.45 1.48 -3.04
N GLY A 32 7.52 0.80 -3.47
CA GLY A 32 8.86 1.37 -3.58
C GLY A 32 8.89 2.57 -4.53
N LEU A 33 8.27 2.44 -5.71
CA LEU A 33 8.14 3.54 -6.67
C LEU A 33 7.33 4.71 -6.09
N HIS A 34 6.20 4.43 -5.45
CA HIS A 34 5.39 5.47 -4.80
C HIS A 34 6.15 6.18 -3.67
N GLY A 35 6.92 5.44 -2.87
CA GLY A 35 7.81 6.00 -1.85
C GLY A 35 8.86 6.94 -2.44
N ALA A 36 9.53 6.53 -3.52
CA ALA A 36 10.54 7.34 -4.21
C ALA A 36 9.94 8.62 -4.83
N ILE A 37 8.76 8.52 -5.46
CA ILE A 37 8.03 9.67 -6.00
C ILE A 37 7.63 10.61 -4.86
N LEU A 38 7.08 10.08 -3.78
CA LEU A 38 6.67 10.87 -2.62
C LEU A 38 7.87 11.63 -2.03
N GLN A 39 8.99 10.94 -1.79
CA GLN A 39 10.22 11.57 -1.29
C GLN A 39 10.70 12.68 -2.22
N SER A 40 10.67 12.45 -3.54
CA SER A 40 11.05 13.46 -4.54
C SER A 40 10.13 14.68 -4.55
N LEU A 41 8.83 14.49 -4.28
CA LEU A 41 7.86 15.59 -4.15
C LEU A 41 8.06 16.36 -2.84
N LEU A 42 8.29 15.66 -1.72
CA LEU A 42 8.54 16.28 -0.41
C LEU A 42 9.84 17.09 -0.39
N ALA A 43 10.87 16.63 -1.11
CA ALA A 43 12.12 17.39 -1.28
C ALA A 43 11.94 18.69 -2.10
N ARG A 44 10.80 18.87 -2.79
CA ARG A 44 10.52 20.02 -3.66
C ARG A 44 9.15 20.61 -3.31
N PRO A 45 9.04 21.47 -2.28
CA PRO A 45 7.75 21.96 -1.77
C PRO A 45 6.91 22.71 -2.81
N ALA A 46 7.54 23.34 -3.80
CA ALA A 46 6.87 23.99 -4.94
C ALA A 46 6.13 23.00 -5.87
N ARG A 47 6.42 21.70 -5.79
CA ARG A 47 5.77 20.64 -6.59
C ARG A 47 4.70 19.86 -5.83
N ILE A 48 4.47 20.19 -4.56
CA ILE A 48 3.42 19.58 -3.75
C ILE A 48 2.06 20.00 -4.32
N PRO A 49 1.18 19.06 -4.67
CA PRO A 49 -0.18 19.38 -5.12
C PRO A 49 -0.92 20.20 -4.06
N GLU A 50 -1.60 21.27 -4.46
CA GLU A 50 -2.36 22.13 -3.51
C GLU A 50 -3.40 21.33 -2.71
N ARG A 51 -4.05 20.36 -3.34
CA ARG A 51 -5.02 19.48 -2.68
C ARG A 51 -4.44 18.68 -1.51
N TRP A 52 -3.12 18.45 -1.45
CA TRP A 52 -2.49 17.77 -0.32
C TRP A 52 -2.48 18.64 0.94
N ARG A 53 -2.56 19.96 0.78
CA ARG A 53 -2.71 20.94 1.86
C ARG A 53 -4.14 21.08 2.35
N ALA A 54 -5.12 20.51 1.64
CA ALA A 54 -6.49 20.55 2.11
C ALA A 54 -6.64 19.76 3.42
N PRO A 55 -7.30 20.28 4.45
CA PRO A 55 -7.43 19.61 5.75
C PRO A 55 -8.21 18.29 5.66
N GLY A 56 -9.12 18.16 4.69
CA GLY A 56 -9.81 16.89 4.40
C GLY A 56 -8.86 15.81 3.91
N PHE A 57 -7.89 16.18 3.05
CA PHE A 57 -6.89 15.26 2.54
C PHE A 57 -5.93 14.82 3.63
N ALA A 58 -5.43 15.78 4.44
CA ALA A 58 -4.55 15.50 5.56
C ALA A 58 -5.16 14.49 6.54
N ARG A 59 -6.42 14.72 6.96
CA ARG A 59 -7.15 13.79 7.83
C ARG A 59 -7.28 12.40 7.24
N GLN A 60 -7.53 12.29 5.93
CA GLN A 60 -7.64 11.01 5.26
C GLN A 60 -6.29 10.27 5.23
N VAL A 61 -5.19 10.97 4.95
CA VAL A 61 -3.83 10.39 4.98
C VAL A 61 -3.53 9.86 6.38
N ASP A 62 -3.75 10.65 7.42
CA ASP A 62 -3.44 10.24 8.80
C ASP A 62 -4.35 9.10 9.29
N LEU A 63 -5.64 9.11 8.92
CA LEU A 63 -6.57 8.01 9.22
C LEU A 63 -6.11 6.70 8.58
N VAL A 64 -5.79 6.71 7.28
CA VAL A 64 -5.29 5.50 6.60
C VAL A 64 -3.96 5.07 7.21
N ARG A 65 -3.01 5.99 7.45
CA ARG A 65 -1.74 5.67 8.12
C ARG A 65 -1.95 5.00 9.48
N SER A 66 -2.92 5.46 10.28
CA SER A 66 -3.23 4.83 11.56
C SER A 66 -3.70 3.37 11.42
N HIS A 67 -4.47 3.05 10.38
CA HIS A 67 -4.88 1.68 10.08
C HIS A 67 -3.74 0.80 9.56
N LEU A 68 -2.73 1.41 8.93
CA LEU A 68 -1.54 0.69 8.44
C LEU A 68 -0.47 0.49 9.52
N ARG A 69 -0.56 1.17 10.67
CA ARG A 69 0.42 1.02 11.78
C ARG A 69 0.64 -0.43 12.25
N PRO A 70 -0.38 -1.30 12.36
CA PRO A 70 -0.18 -2.70 12.73
C PRO A 70 0.66 -3.49 11.71
N LEU A 71 0.76 -3.02 10.46
CA LEU A 71 1.59 -3.62 9.43
C LEU A 71 3.05 -3.18 9.67
N GLY A 72 3.78 -4.06 10.36
CA GLY A 72 5.14 -3.79 10.86
C GLY A 72 6.27 -4.13 9.90
N ASN A 73 5.98 -4.63 8.69
CA ASN A 73 6.99 -4.91 7.68
C ASN A 73 6.46 -4.67 6.26
N HIS A 74 7.40 -4.50 5.32
CA HIS A 74 7.09 -4.20 3.92
C HIS A 74 6.22 -5.26 3.26
N SER A 75 6.48 -6.55 3.51
CA SER A 75 5.72 -7.64 2.90
C SER A 75 4.26 -7.69 3.34
N LEU A 76 3.94 -7.38 4.60
CA LEU A 76 2.56 -7.28 5.10
C LEU A 76 1.86 -6.05 4.51
N LEU A 77 2.58 -4.94 4.39
CA LEU A 77 2.07 -3.72 3.77
C LEU A 77 1.72 -3.96 2.30
N ALA A 78 2.62 -4.58 1.54
CA ALA A 78 2.45 -4.90 0.13
C ALA A 78 1.30 -5.89 -0.12
N GLN A 79 1.13 -6.89 0.74
CA GLN A 79 -0.02 -7.79 0.69
C GLN A 79 -1.34 -7.07 0.94
N SER A 80 -1.38 -6.17 1.94
CA SER A 80 -2.58 -5.35 2.21
C SER A 80 -2.93 -4.45 1.01
N TYR A 81 -1.91 -3.79 0.47
CA TYR A 81 -2.03 -2.95 -0.71
C TYR A 81 -2.57 -3.72 -1.93
N GLY A 82 -2.01 -4.91 -2.20
CA GLY A 82 -2.48 -5.78 -3.28
C GLY A 82 -3.95 -6.15 -3.13
N ARG A 83 -4.40 -6.51 -1.92
CA ARG A 83 -5.82 -6.82 -1.66
C ARG A 83 -6.73 -5.62 -1.93
N GLU A 84 -6.39 -4.42 -1.47
CA GLU A 84 -7.26 -3.25 -1.67
C GLU A 84 -7.31 -2.80 -3.14
N HIS A 85 -6.18 -2.89 -3.86
CA HIS A 85 -6.07 -2.40 -5.23
C HIS A 85 -6.58 -3.36 -6.30
N PHE A 86 -6.53 -4.68 -6.06
CA PHE A 86 -7.01 -5.68 -7.01
C PHE A 86 -8.48 -6.07 -6.80
N ASN A 87 -9.03 -5.87 -5.60
CA ASN A 87 -10.47 -6.05 -5.35
C ASN A 87 -11.30 -4.83 -5.77
N GLY A 88 -10.67 -3.69 -6.05
CA GLY A 88 -11.30 -2.57 -6.74
C GLY A 88 -11.53 -2.94 -8.21
N ARG A 89 -12.79 -2.94 -8.66
CA ARG A 89 -13.21 -3.27 -10.03
C ARG A 89 -12.22 -2.73 -11.09
N PRO A 90 -11.85 -3.53 -12.11
CA PRO A 90 -11.02 -3.05 -13.21
C PRO A 90 -11.79 -1.97 -13.97
N SER A 91 -11.56 -0.70 -13.65
CA SER A 91 -11.99 0.39 -14.48
C SER A 91 -11.16 0.31 -15.76
N HIS A 92 -11.83 0.17 -16.90
CA HIS A 92 -11.31 -0.11 -18.25
C HIS A 92 -10.45 1.03 -18.85
N LEU A 93 -9.83 1.85 -18.01
CA LEU A 93 -9.00 2.98 -18.41
C LEU A 93 -7.56 2.67 -17.96
N ALA A 94 -6.61 2.90 -18.86
CA ALA A 94 -5.19 2.62 -18.73
C ALA A 94 -4.66 2.77 -17.29
N PRO A 95 -3.69 1.93 -16.86
CA PRO A 95 -3.12 2.05 -15.52
C PRO A 95 -2.70 3.51 -15.33
N PRO A 96 -3.29 4.23 -14.36
CA PRO A 96 -2.95 5.64 -14.16
C PRO A 96 -1.45 5.71 -13.90
N ASP A 97 -0.79 6.67 -14.53
CA ASP A 97 0.60 7.03 -14.22
C ASP A 97 0.80 7.00 -12.69
N PRO A 98 1.81 6.29 -12.16
CA PRO A 98 1.96 6.07 -10.72
C PRO A 98 2.08 7.39 -9.95
N ALA A 99 2.71 8.42 -10.54
CA ALA A 99 2.75 9.75 -9.94
C ALA A 99 1.36 10.42 -9.97
N GLY A 100 0.60 10.25 -11.05
CA GLY A 100 -0.78 10.70 -11.18
C GLY A 100 -1.75 10.07 -10.17
N LEU A 101 -1.59 8.77 -9.87
CA LEU A 101 -2.38 8.07 -8.86
C LEU A 101 -2.02 8.57 -7.45
N LEU A 102 -0.72 8.62 -7.13
CA LEU A 102 -0.20 9.11 -5.86
C LEU A 102 -0.65 10.55 -5.58
N ARG A 103 -0.58 11.44 -6.59
CA ARG A 103 -1.06 12.83 -6.49
C ARG A 103 -2.54 12.93 -6.18
N ARG A 104 -3.35 11.93 -6.55
CA ARG A 104 -4.81 11.98 -6.44
C ARG A 104 -5.40 11.24 -5.25
N SER A 105 -4.64 10.34 -4.63
CA SER A 105 -5.18 9.41 -3.62
C SER A 105 -4.48 9.58 -2.29
N ALA A 106 -5.25 9.93 -1.26
CA ALA A 106 -4.73 9.96 0.11
C ALA A 106 -4.31 8.56 0.59
N THR A 107 -4.99 7.51 0.11
CA THR A 107 -4.63 6.11 0.40
C THR A 107 -3.26 5.77 -0.16
N GLU A 108 -2.96 6.13 -1.42
CA GLU A 108 -1.64 5.89 -2.00
C GLU A 108 -0.54 6.61 -1.23
N VAL A 109 -0.80 7.86 -0.86
CA VAL A 109 0.13 8.68 -0.07
C VAL A 109 0.38 8.03 1.30
N ALA A 110 -0.66 7.55 1.96
CA ALA A 110 -0.54 6.88 3.25
C ALA A 110 0.27 5.57 3.17
N TYR A 111 0.04 4.76 2.14
CA TYR A 111 0.82 3.56 1.87
C TYR A 111 2.28 3.87 1.56
N ALA A 112 2.55 4.88 0.73
CA ALA A 112 3.90 5.33 0.41
C ALA A 112 4.64 5.89 1.64
N MET A 113 3.96 6.68 2.48
CA MET A 113 4.49 7.15 3.77
C MET A 113 4.85 5.97 4.65
N ARG A 114 3.94 5.00 4.81
CA ARG A 114 4.20 3.82 5.65
C ARG A 114 5.36 2.98 5.13
N TRP A 115 5.51 2.87 3.81
CA TRP A 115 6.65 2.21 3.18
C TRP A 115 7.97 2.88 3.56
N LEU A 116 8.04 4.22 3.50
CA LEU A 116 9.23 5.00 3.89
C LEU A 116 9.53 4.92 5.39
N GLU A 117 8.50 4.89 6.25
CA GLU A 117 8.65 4.68 7.69
C GLU A 117 9.29 3.33 8.01
N LEU A 118 8.82 2.26 7.38
CA LEU A 118 9.35 0.91 7.56
C LEU A 118 10.77 0.76 7.01
N ALA A 119 11.16 1.58 6.03
CA ALA A 119 12.53 1.67 5.53
C ALA A 119 13.45 2.52 6.41
N GLY A 120 12.94 3.14 7.49
CA GLY A 120 13.69 4.06 8.35
C GLY A 120 14.02 5.40 7.68
N GLN A 121 13.39 5.73 6.55
CA GLN A 121 13.67 6.94 5.77
C GLN A 121 12.79 8.14 6.18
N GLN A 122 11.75 7.89 6.98
CA GLN A 122 10.86 8.91 7.54
C GLN A 122 10.47 8.52 8.97
N ASP A 123 10.45 9.50 9.87
CA ASP A 123 9.85 9.32 11.19
C ASP A 123 8.31 9.42 11.09
N HIS A 124 7.60 8.96 12.11
CA HIS A 124 6.14 9.02 12.13
C HIS A 124 5.68 10.44 12.49
N VAL A 125 5.82 11.35 11.53
CA VAL A 125 5.40 12.75 11.64
C VAL A 125 3.98 12.90 11.09
N PRO A 126 3.09 13.71 11.72
CA PRO A 126 1.77 14.01 11.18
C PRO A 126 1.85 14.64 9.80
N TRP A 127 0.94 14.28 8.89
CA TRP A 127 0.91 14.83 7.53
C TRP A 127 0.95 16.37 7.43
N PRO A 128 0.18 17.15 8.21
CA PRO A 128 0.22 18.63 8.11
C PRO A 128 1.61 19.21 8.38
N VAL A 129 2.36 18.62 9.32
CA VAL A 129 3.73 19.04 9.64
C VAL A 129 4.67 18.78 8.46
N ILE A 130 4.47 17.68 7.73
CA ILE A 130 5.30 17.29 6.58
C ILE A 130 5.11 18.26 5.39
N ILE A 131 3.88 18.70 5.14
CA ILE A 131 3.56 19.57 4.00
C ILE A 131 3.71 21.07 4.28
N GLY A 132 4.08 21.43 5.52
CA GLY A 132 4.28 22.83 5.94
C GLY A 132 2.99 23.59 6.25
N ASP A 133 1.89 22.90 6.54
CA ASP A 133 0.62 23.48 6.98
C ASP A 133 0.65 23.51 8.52
N ARG A 134 1.02 24.66 9.09
CA ARG A 134 1.10 24.90 10.54
C ARG A 134 -0.01 25.83 11.00
#